data_AF-A0A2V9B5U5-F1
#
_entry.id   AF-A0A2V9B5U5-F1
#
_cell.length_a   1.000
_cell.length_b   1.000
_cell.length_c   1.000
_cell.angle_alpha   90.00
_cell.angle_beta   90.00
_cell.angle_gamma   90.00
#
_symmetry.space_group_name_H-M   'P 1'
#
loop_
_entity.id
_entity.type
_entity.pdbx_description
1 polymer ?
#
loop_
_entity_poly.entity_id
_entity_poly.type
_entity_poly.pdbx_seq_one_letter_code
_entity_poly.pdbx_strand_id
1 'polypeptide(L)'
;MFDKATGAVIAGPIAGNQLWAGFGGPCETQNDGDIIVLWDKLAHRWLMSQNVFSAPFLTCVAVSTTPDATGTFFRYAFPQANGFPDYPKWGVWSDGYYQHNNAFGGPNGFGSEPCAYDRAKMLKGIPHARQICFFAPTIFDDSMLPADIDSAAAPPPAGQPEMYLGSIDNTPPTSNVIYSYLFHVDFDNPGNSTFTGFGGTTPISVPIFTLSCGGSGFGDCVPQKATSRKLESIGDRLLYRLAYRNFGDHQAWLVTHDVTTATGQVGERWYEFRAPENSTSAAVFQSGTFAGPPGDTNFR
;
A
#
# COMPACT_ATOMS: atom_id res chain seq x y z
N MET A 1 -16.21 14.23 3.79
CA MET A 1 -15.96 14.32 5.24
C MET A 1 -17.31 14.33 5.95
N PHE A 2 -17.46 13.50 6.96
CA PHE A 2 -18.71 13.36 7.70
C PHE A 2 -18.46 13.58 9.19
N ASP A 3 -19.43 14.19 9.86
CA ASP A 3 -19.44 14.24 11.32
C ASP A 3 -19.66 12.82 11.86
N LYS A 4 -18.78 12.38 12.75
CA LYS A 4 -18.78 10.99 13.23
C LYS A 4 -20.01 10.66 14.08
N ALA A 5 -20.59 11.65 14.77
CA ALA A 5 -21.70 11.42 15.70
C ALA A 5 -23.06 11.44 14.99
N THR A 6 -23.23 12.36 14.05
CA THR A 6 -24.50 12.64 13.36
C THR A 6 -24.56 12.06 11.95
N GLY A 7 -23.42 11.75 11.34
CA GLY A 7 -23.33 11.35 9.93
C GLY A 7 -23.55 12.50 8.95
N ALA A 8 -23.66 13.75 9.41
CA ALA A 8 -23.86 14.90 8.54
C ALA A 8 -22.62 15.14 7.66
N VAL A 9 -22.83 15.56 6.42
CA VAL A 9 -21.73 15.97 5.53
C VAL A 9 -21.13 17.27 6.06
N ILE A 10 -19.84 17.26 6.39
CA ILE A 10 -19.07 18.45 6.78
C ILE A 10 -18.49 19.12 5.53
N ALA A 11 -17.93 18.32 4.61
CA ALA A 11 -17.28 18.81 3.40
C ALA A 11 -17.18 17.73 2.33
N GLY A 12 -17.14 18.15 1.07
CA GLY A 12 -16.94 17.29 -0.10
C GLY A 12 -18.23 16.68 -0.68
N PRO A 13 -18.11 15.84 -1.72
CA PRO A 13 -16.85 15.41 -2.36
C PRO A 13 -16.11 16.58 -3.02
N ILE A 14 -14.78 16.52 -3.02
CA ILE A 14 -13.90 17.45 -3.75
C ILE A 14 -13.01 16.63 -4.69
N ALA A 15 -12.57 17.25 -5.79
CA ALA A 15 -11.52 16.66 -6.61
C ALA A 15 -10.20 16.63 -5.81
N GLY A 16 -9.40 15.57 -5.98
CA GLY A 16 -8.16 15.37 -5.22
C GLY A 16 -7.16 16.50 -5.45
N ASN A 17 -7.07 17.00 -6.69
CA ASN A 17 -6.20 18.12 -7.04
C ASN A 17 -6.53 19.45 -6.34
N GLN A 18 -7.74 19.60 -5.77
CA GLN A 18 -8.12 20.79 -5.02
C GLN A 18 -7.26 21.01 -3.77
N LEU A 19 -6.66 19.94 -3.20
CA LEU A 19 -5.69 20.08 -2.11
C LEU A 19 -4.45 20.88 -2.54
N TRP A 20 -4.14 20.92 -3.84
CA TRP A 20 -2.99 21.65 -4.42
C TRP A 20 -3.38 22.97 -5.07
N ALA A 21 -4.57 23.53 -4.82
CA ALA A 21 -4.93 24.85 -5.33
C ALA A 21 -3.90 25.94 -4.95
N GLY A 22 -3.38 26.67 -5.93
CA GLY A 22 -2.33 27.67 -5.74
C GLY A 22 -0.94 27.11 -5.39
N PHE A 23 -0.68 25.82 -5.64
CA PHE A 23 0.64 25.19 -5.45
C PHE A 23 1.54 25.32 -6.69
N GLY A 24 0.94 25.38 -7.88
CA GLY A 24 1.57 25.33 -9.18
C GLY A 24 1.88 23.91 -9.66
N GLY A 25 2.12 23.78 -10.96
CA GLY A 25 2.56 22.53 -11.58
C GLY A 25 1.50 21.42 -11.62
N PRO A 26 1.91 20.19 -12.02
CA PRO A 26 0.96 19.13 -12.34
C PRO A 26 0.09 18.65 -11.17
N CYS A 27 0.56 18.75 -9.92
CA CYS A 27 -0.26 18.39 -8.75
C CYS A 27 -1.51 19.26 -8.58
N GLU A 28 -1.47 20.50 -9.07
CA GLU A 28 -2.63 21.38 -9.09
C GLU A 28 -3.54 21.12 -10.31
N THR A 29 -2.95 20.84 -11.47
CA THR A 29 -3.71 20.82 -12.75
C THR A 29 -4.24 19.44 -13.14
N GLN A 30 -3.71 18.35 -12.59
CA GLN A 30 -4.11 16.97 -12.93
C GLN A 30 -4.92 16.33 -11.80
N ASN A 31 -5.95 15.56 -12.15
CA ASN A 31 -6.83 14.85 -11.22
C ASN A 31 -7.10 13.41 -11.70
N ASP A 32 -6.03 12.72 -12.07
CA ASP A 32 -6.09 11.45 -12.80
C ASP A 32 -5.59 10.25 -11.97
N GLY A 33 -5.14 10.50 -10.73
CA GLY A 33 -4.43 9.51 -9.92
C GLY A 33 -5.30 8.66 -9.00
N ASP A 34 -4.68 7.62 -8.45
CA ASP A 34 -5.24 6.78 -7.40
C ASP A 34 -5.08 7.48 -6.04
N ILE A 35 -6.17 8.09 -5.56
CA ILE A 35 -6.18 8.87 -4.32
C ILE A 35 -6.02 7.95 -3.11
N ILE A 36 -5.10 8.32 -2.23
CA ILE A 36 -4.87 7.71 -0.92
C ILE A 36 -5.23 8.71 0.17
N VAL A 37 -5.94 8.22 1.19
CA VAL A 37 -6.18 8.95 2.43
C VAL A 37 -5.80 8.06 3.59
N LEU A 38 -4.81 8.48 4.38
CA LEU A 38 -4.32 7.82 5.57
C LEU A 38 -4.40 8.74 6.79
N TRP A 39 -4.59 8.12 7.94
CA TRP A 39 -4.47 8.79 9.23
C TRP A 39 -3.16 8.38 9.87
N ASP A 40 -2.25 9.33 9.99
CA ASP A 40 -1.02 9.22 10.76
C ASP A 40 -1.39 9.24 12.25
N LYS A 41 -1.54 8.04 12.80
CA LYS A 41 -1.96 7.81 14.19
C LYS A 41 -0.93 8.35 15.18
N LEU A 42 0.36 8.39 14.82
CA LEU A 42 1.44 8.84 15.68
C LEU A 42 1.50 10.36 15.81
N ALA A 43 1.21 11.12 14.74
CA ALA A 43 1.23 12.58 14.75
C ALA A 43 -0.17 13.22 14.80
N HIS A 44 -1.23 12.42 14.73
CA HIS A 44 -2.60 12.88 14.55
C HIS A 44 -2.73 13.82 13.34
N ARG A 45 -2.33 13.34 12.15
CA ARG A 45 -2.40 14.08 10.89
C ARG A 45 -3.02 13.26 9.78
N TRP A 46 -3.70 13.94 8.87
CA TRP A 46 -4.16 13.35 7.62
C TRP A 46 -3.03 13.40 6.60
N LEU A 47 -2.73 12.26 6.01
CA LEU A 47 -1.86 12.11 4.85
C LEU A 47 -2.76 11.85 3.65
N MET A 48 -2.74 12.74 2.67
CA MET A 48 -3.43 12.57 1.40
C MET A 48 -2.41 12.52 0.28
N SER A 49 -2.58 11.58 -0.65
CA SER A 49 -1.65 11.42 -1.76
C SER A 49 -2.39 11.08 -3.04
N GLN A 50 -1.84 11.52 -4.17
CA GLN A 50 -2.21 11.05 -5.50
C GLN A 50 -1.00 11.13 -6.41
N ASN A 51 -0.93 10.24 -7.39
CA ASN A 51 0.08 10.33 -8.43
C ASN A 51 -0.43 11.19 -9.60
N VAL A 52 0.50 11.76 -10.36
CA VAL A 52 0.26 12.40 -11.65
C VAL A 52 0.59 11.39 -12.73
N PHE A 53 -0.41 11.09 -13.56
CA PHE A 53 -0.40 10.04 -14.58
C PHE A 53 -0.07 10.53 -15.99
N SER A 54 0.42 11.76 -16.09
CA SER A 54 0.96 12.36 -17.31
C SER A 54 2.39 12.84 -17.06
N ALA A 55 3.27 12.74 -18.06
CA ALA A 55 4.65 13.18 -17.90
C ALA A 55 4.74 14.71 -17.76
N PRO A 56 5.56 15.25 -16.83
CA PRO A 56 6.39 14.53 -15.86
C PRO A 56 5.55 13.87 -14.76
N PHE A 57 5.78 12.58 -14.54
CA PHE A 57 5.10 11.82 -13.49
C PHE A 57 5.56 12.27 -12.11
N LEU A 58 4.61 12.45 -11.20
CA LEU A 58 4.85 12.93 -9.84
C LEU A 58 4.05 12.12 -8.84
N THR A 59 4.52 12.09 -7.60
CA THR A 59 3.72 11.80 -6.42
C THR A 59 3.42 13.11 -5.71
N CYS A 60 2.15 13.47 -5.57
CA CYS A 60 1.68 14.64 -4.86
C CYS A 60 1.28 14.22 -3.45
N VAL A 61 1.90 14.82 -2.42
CA VAL A 61 1.58 14.52 -1.01
C VAL A 61 1.14 15.76 -0.26
N ALA A 62 0.02 15.65 0.47
CA ALA A 62 -0.53 16.68 1.33
C ALA A 62 -0.66 16.15 2.76
N VAL A 63 -0.04 16.83 3.73
CA VAL A 63 -0.10 16.48 5.15
C VAL A 63 -0.82 17.58 5.90
N SER A 64 -1.90 17.26 6.61
CA SER A 64 -2.66 18.28 7.33
C SER A 64 -1.80 18.96 8.39
N THR A 65 -2.09 20.23 8.69
CA THR A 65 -1.36 20.98 9.74
C THR A 65 -1.89 20.67 11.13
N THR A 66 -3.13 20.17 11.22
CA THR A 66 -3.83 19.79 12.45
C THR A 66 -4.60 18.47 12.27
N PRO A 67 -5.21 17.90 13.33
CA PRO A 67 -6.15 16.78 13.22
C PRO A 67 -7.41 17.05 12.38
N ASP A 68 -7.72 18.31 12.08
CA ASP A 68 -8.87 18.69 11.28
C ASP A 68 -8.55 18.58 9.78
N ALA A 69 -9.21 17.63 9.10
CA ALA A 69 -9.07 17.43 7.65
C ALA A 69 -9.63 18.59 6.80
N THR A 70 -10.44 19.49 7.39
CA THR A 70 -10.96 20.68 6.70
C THR A 70 -9.97 21.87 6.73
N GLY A 71 -8.89 21.74 7.50
CA GLY A 71 -7.90 22.79 7.68
C GLY A 71 -6.90 22.91 6.53
N THR A 72 -5.72 23.45 6.85
CA THR A 72 -4.64 23.64 5.88
C THR A 72 -3.73 22.41 5.79
N PHE A 73 -2.99 22.31 4.68
CA PHE A 73 -2.08 21.22 4.40
C PHE A 73 -0.70 21.75 4.00
N PHE A 74 0.35 21.07 4.47
CA PHE A 74 1.67 21.14 3.87
C PHE A 74 1.70 20.27 2.62
N ARG A 75 2.20 20.80 1.51
CA ARG A 75 2.02 20.21 0.18
C ARG A 75 3.37 20.01 -0.48
N TYR A 76 3.52 18.85 -1.10
CA TYR A 76 4.76 18.36 -1.68
C TYR A 76 4.47 17.73 -3.04
N ALA A 77 5.47 17.79 -3.91
CA ALA A 77 5.50 17.10 -5.19
C ALA A 77 6.86 16.43 -5.34
N PHE A 78 6.85 15.13 -5.60
CA PHE A 78 8.03 14.29 -5.69
C PHE A 78 8.10 13.65 -7.09
N PRO A 79 9.26 13.69 -7.77
CA PRO A 79 9.37 13.10 -9.10
C PRO A 79 9.29 11.57 -9.06
N GLN A 80 8.61 10.99 -10.04
CA GLN A 80 8.62 9.54 -10.30
C GLN A 80 9.40 9.30 -11.59
N ALA A 81 10.70 9.01 -11.44
CA ALA A 81 11.64 9.00 -12.57
C ALA A 81 11.63 7.68 -13.36
N ASN A 82 11.08 6.61 -12.78
CA ASN A 82 11.10 5.27 -13.37
C ASN A 82 9.91 4.96 -14.27
N GLY A 83 8.99 5.91 -14.49
CA GLY A 83 7.90 5.79 -15.44
C GLY A 83 6.54 6.11 -14.84
N PHE A 84 5.49 5.62 -15.50
CA PHE A 84 4.11 5.72 -15.05
C PHE A 84 3.94 4.96 -13.71
N PRO A 85 3.61 5.66 -12.60
CA PRO A 85 3.65 5.08 -11.26
C PRO A 85 2.27 4.52 -10.88
N ASP A 86 1.93 3.34 -11.40
CA ASP A 86 0.62 2.73 -11.23
C ASP A 86 0.46 2.02 -9.89
N TYR A 87 -0.80 1.78 -9.53
CA TYR A 87 -1.21 1.00 -8.37
C TYR A 87 -0.56 1.45 -7.05
N PRO A 88 -0.45 2.77 -6.75
CA PRO A 88 0.27 3.25 -5.59
C PRO A 88 -0.32 2.72 -4.29
N LYS A 89 0.54 2.19 -3.41
CA LYS A 89 0.18 1.76 -2.05
C LYS A 89 1.01 2.50 -1.04
N TRP A 90 0.42 2.84 0.10
CA TRP A 90 1.04 3.69 1.11
C TRP A 90 0.96 3.12 2.51
N GLY A 91 1.98 3.40 3.31
CA GLY A 91 2.07 3.02 4.71
C GLY A 91 2.60 4.18 5.54
N VAL A 92 2.10 4.31 6.77
CA VAL A 92 2.71 5.16 7.79
C VAL A 92 3.57 4.29 8.68
N TRP A 93 4.87 4.56 8.68
CA TRP A 93 5.83 4.00 9.62
C TRP A 93 6.33 5.07 10.61
N SER A 94 7.17 4.69 11.57
CA SER A 94 7.62 5.60 12.64
C SER A 94 8.52 6.74 12.13
N ASP A 95 9.37 6.46 11.15
CA ASP A 95 10.42 7.34 10.63
C ASP A 95 10.09 7.94 9.25
N GLY A 96 9.17 7.34 8.49
CA GLY A 96 8.83 7.77 7.14
C GLY A 96 7.37 7.55 6.78
N TYR A 97 6.94 8.23 5.72
CA TYR A 97 5.81 7.78 4.92
C TYR A 97 6.37 6.96 3.77
N TYR A 98 5.76 5.83 3.50
CA TYR A 98 6.30 4.88 2.54
C TYR A 98 5.28 4.60 1.45
N GLN A 99 5.79 4.43 0.24
CA GLN A 99 5.03 4.14 -0.96
C GLN A 99 5.63 2.94 -1.66
N HIS A 100 4.79 2.20 -2.38
CA HIS A 100 5.20 1.35 -3.49
C HIS A 100 4.41 1.76 -4.74
N ASN A 101 5.09 1.73 -5.89
CA ASN A 101 4.47 1.82 -7.22
C ASN A 101 4.91 0.64 -8.09
N ASN A 102 4.01 0.19 -8.96
CA ASN A 102 4.39 -0.54 -10.17
C ASN A 102 4.75 0.50 -11.24
N ALA A 103 6.01 0.59 -11.64
CA ALA A 103 6.47 1.58 -12.60
C ALA A 103 6.48 1.03 -14.02
N PHE A 104 5.91 1.77 -14.98
CA PHE A 104 5.77 1.34 -16.37
C PHE A 104 6.36 2.34 -17.37
N GLY A 105 6.96 1.81 -18.44
CA GLY A 105 7.29 2.60 -19.64
C GLY A 105 8.33 3.70 -19.42
N GLY A 106 9.09 3.64 -18.32
CA GLY A 106 10.19 4.57 -18.07
C GLY A 106 11.50 4.11 -18.71
N PRO A 107 12.62 4.84 -18.48
CA PRO A 107 13.93 4.54 -19.04
C PRO A 107 14.43 3.12 -18.72
N ASN A 108 13.98 2.58 -17.59
CA ASN A 108 14.36 1.26 -17.10
C ASN A 108 13.28 0.18 -17.36
N GLY A 109 12.26 0.47 -18.17
CA GLY A 109 11.20 -0.47 -18.54
C GLY A 109 10.08 -0.59 -17.50
N PHE A 110 9.75 -1.84 -17.14
CA PHE A 110 8.82 -2.18 -16.06
C PHE A 110 9.60 -2.52 -14.79
N GLY A 111 9.10 -2.14 -13.62
CA GLY A 111 9.68 -2.59 -12.36
C GLY A 111 8.97 -2.13 -11.10
N SER A 112 9.51 -2.56 -9.96
CA SER A 112 9.03 -2.18 -8.63
C SER A 112 9.80 -0.98 -8.09
N GLU A 113 9.06 0.02 -7.62
CA GLU A 113 9.59 1.27 -7.07
C GLU A 113 9.05 1.54 -5.65
N PRO A 114 9.70 1.00 -4.61
CA PRO A 114 9.47 1.42 -3.24
C PRO A 114 10.16 2.77 -2.95
N CYS A 115 9.44 3.68 -2.31
CA CYS A 115 9.94 5.00 -1.92
C CYS A 115 9.59 5.31 -0.46
N ALA A 116 10.49 6.02 0.21
CA ALA A 116 10.30 6.58 1.55
C ALA A 116 10.38 8.12 1.49
N TYR A 117 9.53 8.79 2.25
CA TYR A 117 9.41 10.24 2.33
C TYR A 117 9.65 10.74 3.76
N ASP A 118 10.41 11.83 3.89
CA ASP A 118 10.85 12.41 5.18
C ASP A 118 9.67 12.97 5.98
N ARG A 119 9.02 12.07 6.72
CA ARG A 119 7.85 12.35 7.55
C ARG A 119 8.13 13.45 8.57
N ALA A 120 9.30 13.45 9.19
CA ALA A 120 9.65 14.43 10.22
C ALA A 120 9.70 15.87 9.68
N LYS A 121 10.19 16.06 8.45
CA LYS A 121 10.14 17.37 7.75
C LYS A 121 8.75 17.69 7.22
N MET A 122 8.05 16.70 6.66
CA MET A 122 6.72 16.89 6.07
C MET A 122 5.67 17.33 7.11
N LEU A 123 5.71 16.75 8.30
CA LEU A 123 4.83 17.14 9.42
C LEU A 123 5.04 18.59 9.90
N LYS A 124 6.18 19.20 9.57
CA LYS A 124 6.56 20.56 9.97
C LYS A 124 6.46 21.57 8.83
N GLY A 125 6.05 21.14 7.63
CA GLY A 125 6.01 22.03 6.47
C GLY A 125 7.38 22.47 5.98
N ILE A 126 8.45 21.74 6.34
CA ILE A 126 9.80 22.11 5.92
C ILE A 126 9.90 21.89 4.40
N PRO A 127 10.29 22.92 3.62
CA PRO A 127 10.51 22.75 2.19
C PRO A 127 11.70 21.82 1.95
N HIS A 128 11.71 21.11 0.82
CA HIS A 128 12.74 20.11 0.49
C HIS A 128 12.79 18.91 1.44
N ALA A 129 11.63 18.46 1.94
CA ALA A 129 11.50 17.10 2.46
C ALA A 129 12.05 16.09 1.43
N ARG A 130 12.79 15.08 1.89
CA ARG A 130 13.52 14.18 1.00
C ARG A 130 12.67 12.97 0.64
N GLN A 131 12.83 12.51 -0.60
CA GLN A 131 12.38 11.19 -1.07
C GLN A 131 13.62 10.33 -1.32
N ILE A 132 13.56 9.07 -0.91
CA ILE A 132 14.55 8.04 -1.23
C ILE A 132 13.81 6.87 -1.84
N CYS A 133 14.21 6.44 -3.03
CA CYS A 133 13.58 5.33 -3.73
C CYS A 133 14.61 4.29 -4.14
N PHE A 134 14.17 3.04 -4.20
CA PHE A 134 14.87 1.95 -4.87
C PHE A 134 14.09 1.55 -6.11
N PHE A 135 14.76 0.88 -7.06
CA PHE A 135 14.10 0.39 -8.25
C PHE A 135 14.66 -0.97 -8.64
N ALA A 136 13.79 -1.93 -8.92
CA ALA A 136 14.14 -3.23 -9.47
C ALA A 136 13.44 -3.43 -10.84
N PRO A 137 14.20 -3.54 -11.95
CA PRO A 137 13.65 -3.80 -13.29
C PRO A 137 13.28 -5.27 -13.44
N THR A 138 12.21 -5.69 -12.80
CA THR A 138 11.79 -7.10 -12.73
C THR A 138 10.28 -7.20 -12.76
N ILE A 139 9.79 -8.31 -13.32
CA ILE A 139 8.38 -8.71 -13.25
C ILE A 139 8.07 -9.56 -12.02
N PHE A 140 9.12 -10.00 -11.31
CA PHE A 140 8.97 -10.86 -10.14
C PHE A 140 8.52 -10.07 -8.91
N ASP A 141 9.15 -8.91 -8.70
CA ASP A 141 8.90 -8.06 -7.55
C ASP A 141 7.91 -6.98 -7.96
N ASP A 142 6.71 -6.99 -7.39
CA ASP A 142 5.65 -6.07 -7.77
C ASP A 142 4.57 -5.96 -6.68
N SER A 143 3.64 -5.01 -6.89
CA SER A 143 2.37 -4.88 -6.16
C SER A 143 2.49 -5.03 -4.64
N MET A 144 3.51 -4.38 -4.06
CA MET A 144 3.85 -4.52 -2.65
C MET A 144 3.02 -3.58 -1.78
N LEU A 145 2.69 -4.03 -0.58
CA LEU A 145 2.01 -3.23 0.43
C LEU A 145 3.02 -2.81 1.50
N PRO A 146 3.40 -1.52 1.63
CA PRO A 146 4.03 -1.02 2.84
C PRO A 146 3.10 -1.17 4.05
N ALA A 147 3.67 -1.40 5.23
CA ALA A 147 2.90 -1.55 6.46
C ALA A 147 2.32 -0.20 6.93
N ASP A 148 1.07 -0.21 7.40
CA ASP A 148 0.42 0.95 8.03
C ASP A 148 0.16 0.68 9.51
N ILE A 149 0.79 1.48 10.39
CA ILE A 149 0.66 1.35 11.84
C ILE A 149 -0.80 1.57 12.25
N ASP A 150 -1.38 0.64 13.03
CA ASP A 150 -2.75 0.72 13.53
C ASP A 150 -2.92 1.23 14.95
N SER A 151 -1.83 1.35 15.70
CA SER A 151 -1.86 1.79 17.09
C SER A 151 -0.77 2.82 17.34
N ALA A 152 -1.17 4.01 17.81
CA ALA A 152 -0.22 5.03 18.25
C ALA A 152 0.43 4.68 19.61
N ALA A 153 -0.23 3.85 20.42
CA ALA A 153 0.21 3.53 21.78
C ALA A 153 1.41 2.58 21.83
N ALA A 154 1.64 1.83 20.75
CA ALA A 154 2.73 0.88 20.63
C ALA A 154 3.35 1.04 19.23
N PRO A 155 4.25 2.00 19.05
CA PRO A 155 4.94 2.17 17.77
C PRO A 155 5.84 0.97 17.48
N PRO A 156 6.31 0.83 16.23
CA PRO A 156 7.35 -0.12 15.91
C PRO A 156 8.62 0.07 16.74
N PRO A 157 9.43 -0.98 16.92
CA PRO A 157 10.72 -0.87 17.57
C PRO A 157 11.61 0.18 16.88
N ALA A 158 12.32 0.96 17.69
CA ALA A 158 13.15 2.05 17.19
C ALA A 158 14.22 1.52 16.21
N GLY A 159 14.30 2.14 15.04
CA GLY A 159 15.26 1.77 13.99
C GLY A 159 14.90 0.50 13.22
N GLN A 160 13.77 -0.15 13.50
CA GLN A 160 13.33 -1.30 12.71
C GLN A 160 12.99 -0.85 11.28
N PRO A 161 13.58 -1.50 10.25
CA PRO A 161 13.18 -1.29 8.86
C PRO A 161 11.68 -1.53 8.66
N GLU A 162 11.06 -0.75 7.80
CA GLU A 162 9.66 -0.98 7.43
C GLU A 162 9.55 -2.29 6.63
N MET A 163 8.55 -3.11 6.95
CA MET A 163 8.25 -4.32 6.19
C MET A 163 7.18 -4.06 5.13
N TYR A 164 7.45 -4.55 3.93
CA TYR A 164 6.46 -4.67 2.85
C TYR A 164 6.14 -6.15 2.63
N LEU A 165 4.92 -6.44 2.18
CA LEU A 165 4.51 -7.77 1.68
C LEU A 165 3.96 -7.66 0.25
N GLY A 166 4.23 -8.62 -0.62
CA GLY A 166 3.75 -8.60 -2.01
C GLY A 166 4.15 -9.82 -2.85
N SER A 167 4.09 -9.64 -4.18
CA SER A 167 4.66 -10.55 -5.19
C SER A 167 4.12 -11.99 -5.14
N ILE A 168 2.80 -12.16 -5.07
CA ILE A 168 2.16 -13.44 -4.71
C ILE A 168 1.89 -14.38 -5.91
N ASP A 169 1.98 -13.88 -7.13
CA ASP A 169 1.56 -14.53 -8.37
C ASP A 169 2.70 -15.13 -9.19
N ASN A 170 3.91 -15.21 -8.64
CA ASN A 170 5.10 -15.70 -9.33
C ASN A 170 5.06 -17.19 -9.76
N THR A 171 4.03 -17.95 -9.37
CA THR A 171 3.87 -19.38 -9.69
C THR A 171 2.40 -19.76 -9.98
N PRO A 172 1.73 -19.11 -10.96
CA PRO A 172 0.33 -19.41 -11.23
C PRO A 172 0.18 -20.85 -11.77
N PRO A 173 -0.95 -21.53 -11.52
CA PRO A 173 -2.18 -21.01 -10.92
C PRO A 173 -2.20 -21.02 -9.38
N THR A 174 -1.22 -21.66 -8.74
CA THR A 174 -1.20 -21.91 -7.30
C THR A 174 0.10 -21.50 -6.67
N SER A 175 0.03 -20.71 -5.60
CA SER A 175 1.18 -20.31 -4.81
C SER A 175 0.99 -20.73 -3.35
N ASN A 176 2.09 -20.74 -2.61
CA ASN A 176 2.15 -21.01 -1.18
C ASN A 176 3.15 -20.06 -0.50
N VAL A 177 3.42 -18.92 -1.11
CA VAL A 177 4.41 -17.95 -0.64
C VAL A 177 3.83 -16.55 -0.75
N ILE A 178 4.13 -15.73 0.26
CA ILE A 178 4.09 -14.27 0.20
C ILE A 178 5.52 -13.79 0.42
N TYR A 179 6.01 -12.85 -0.38
CA TYR A 179 7.36 -12.33 -0.21
C TYR A 179 7.36 -11.11 0.69
N SER A 180 8.35 -11.04 1.58
CA SER A 180 8.60 -9.87 2.41
C SER A 180 9.81 -9.09 1.94
N TYR A 181 9.77 -7.78 2.16
CA TYR A 181 10.84 -6.86 1.85
C TYR A 181 11.06 -5.92 3.03
N LEU A 182 12.29 -5.47 3.22
CA LEU A 182 12.63 -4.55 4.33
C LEU A 182 13.24 -3.27 3.79
N PHE A 183 12.66 -2.14 4.15
CA PHE A 183 13.15 -0.80 3.80
C PHE A 183 13.71 -0.11 5.04
N HIS A 184 15.04 0.01 5.12
CA HIS A 184 15.71 0.92 6.04
C HIS A 184 16.00 2.25 5.37
N VAL A 185 15.51 3.36 5.93
CA VAL A 185 15.77 4.71 5.41
C VAL A 185 16.70 5.49 6.34
N ASP A 186 17.60 6.25 5.73
CA ASP A 186 18.44 7.26 6.38
C ASP A 186 18.33 8.56 5.57
N PHE A 187 17.45 9.46 5.99
CA PHE A 187 17.22 10.74 5.28
C PHE A 187 18.40 11.71 5.40
N ASP A 188 19.23 11.57 6.42
CA ASP A 188 20.40 12.42 6.65
C ASP A 188 21.58 11.95 5.78
N ASN A 189 21.75 10.63 5.63
CA ASN A 189 22.75 10.01 4.77
C ASN A 189 22.09 8.97 3.82
N PRO A 190 21.51 9.41 2.69
CA PRO A 190 20.76 8.52 1.78
C PRO A 190 21.51 7.28 1.32
N GLY A 191 22.85 7.35 1.22
CA GLY A 191 23.69 6.21 0.85
C GLY A 191 23.71 5.06 1.87
N ASN A 192 23.25 5.29 3.10
CA ASN A 192 23.09 4.26 4.14
C ASN A 192 21.72 3.57 4.08
N SER A 193 20.80 4.06 3.26
CA SER A 193 19.47 3.44 3.11
C SER A 193 19.61 2.09 2.40
N THR A 194 18.74 1.14 2.73
CA THR A 194 18.72 -0.18 2.09
C THR A 194 17.28 -0.64 1.82
N PHE A 195 17.11 -1.39 0.74
CA PHE A 195 15.90 -2.15 0.46
C PHE A 195 16.31 -3.60 0.16
N THR A 196 15.85 -4.55 0.96
CA THR A 196 16.20 -5.97 0.83
C THR A 196 14.96 -6.81 0.52
N GLY A 197 15.17 -8.03 0.01
CA GLY A 197 14.09 -8.95 -0.37
C GLY A 197 13.87 -9.10 -1.88
N PHE A 198 14.41 -8.20 -2.70
CA PHE A 198 14.35 -8.30 -4.17
C PHE A 198 14.79 -9.67 -4.69
N GLY A 199 14.23 -10.08 -5.82
CA GLY A 199 14.45 -11.38 -6.45
C GLY A 199 13.92 -12.54 -5.62
N GLY A 200 12.93 -12.30 -4.76
CA GLY A 200 12.29 -13.35 -3.97
C GLY A 200 13.18 -13.96 -2.89
N THR A 201 14.11 -13.19 -2.35
CA THR A 201 15.12 -13.69 -1.41
C THR A 201 14.59 -13.90 0.01
N THR A 202 13.41 -13.37 0.33
CA THR A 202 12.78 -13.52 1.65
C THR A 202 11.34 -14.03 1.53
N PRO A 203 11.15 -15.32 1.18
CA PRO A 203 9.82 -15.93 1.09
C PRO A 203 9.26 -16.23 2.49
N ILE A 204 7.98 -15.95 2.69
CA ILE A 204 7.21 -16.43 3.85
C ILE A 204 6.25 -17.52 3.36
N SER A 205 6.42 -18.74 3.88
CA SER A 205 5.51 -19.85 3.55
C SER A 205 4.12 -19.60 4.12
N VAL A 206 3.10 -19.79 3.30
CA VAL A 206 1.68 -19.73 3.65
C VAL A 206 0.95 -21.00 3.18
N PRO A 207 -0.25 -21.32 3.69
CA PRO A 207 -1.06 -22.39 3.13
C PRO A 207 -1.28 -22.21 1.62
N ILE A 208 -1.24 -23.31 0.87
CA ILE A 208 -1.44 -23.28 -0.59
C ILE A 208 -2.77 -22.58 -0.92
N PHE A 209 -2.72 -21.70 -1.92
CA PHE A 209 -3.88 -21.04 -2.49
C PHE A 209 -3.84 -21.10 -4.02
N THR A 210 -5.01 -21.05 -4.62
CA THR A 210 -5.18 -20.81 -6.06
C THR A 210 -5.52 -19.34 -6.24
N LEU A 211 -4.85 -18.64 -7.15
CA LEU A 211 -5.21 -17.26 -7.46
C LEU A 211 -6.68 -17.18 -7.89
N SER A 212 -7.30 -16.01 -7.73
CA SER A 212 -8.67 -15.77 -8.18
C SER A 212 -8.89 -16.10 -9.68
N CYS A 213 -10.14 -16.17 -10.11
CA CYS A 213 -10.51 -16.49 -11.50
C CYS A 213 -10.00 -17.83 -12.04
N GLY A 214 -10.04 -18.88 -11.22
CA GLY A 214 -9.59 -20.21 -11.63
C GLY A 214 -8.08 -20.33 -11.79
N GLY A 215 -7.33 -19.44 -11.13
CA GLY A 215 -5.88 -19.46 -11.12
C GLY A 215 -5.21 -18.51 -12.12
N SER A 216 -5.98 -17.77 -12.95
CA SER A 216 -5.39 -16.73 -13.78
C SER A 216 -4.89 -15.54 -12.96
N GLY A 217 -5.49 -15.29 -11.79
CA GLY A 217 -5.20 -14.11 -10.96
C GLY A 217 -5.90 -12.83 -11.45
N PHE A 218 -6.27 -12.75 -12.73
CA PHE A 218 -6.95 -11.59 -13.31
C PHE A 218 -8.15 -11.97 -14.19
N GLY A 219 -9.05 -11.00 -14.39
CA GLY A 219 -10.12 -11.03 -15.41
C GLY A 219 -11.54 -10.96 -14.85
N ASP A 220 -12.51 -10.75 -15.76
CA ASP A 220 -13.94 -10.61 -15.47
C ASP A 220 -14.58 -11.94 -15.02
N CYS A 221 -14.35 -12.33 -13.78
CA CYS A 221 -14.82 -13.61 -13.24
C CYS A 221 -15.75 -13.50 -12.04
N VAL A 222 -15.81 -12.33 -11.37
CA VAL A 222 -16.55 -12.16 -10.13
C VAL A 222 -18.01 -11.76 -10.42
N PRO A 223 -19.00 -12.56 -10.04
CA PRO A 223 -20.41 -12.30 -10.33
C PRO A 223 -20.98 -11.14 -9.51
N GLN A 224 -21.93 -10.40 -10.07
CA GLN A 224 -22.63 -9.29 -9.42
C GLN A 224 -24.14 -9.55 -9.34
N LYS A 225 -24.78 -8.98 -8.32
CA LYS A 225 -26.24 -9.08 -8.17
C LYS A 225 -26.96 -8.35 -9.30
N ALA A 226 -28.02 -8.98 -9.83
CA ALA A 226 -28.95 -8.41 -10.81
C ALA A 226 -28.33 -8.00 -12.16
N THR A 227 -27.18 -8.54 -12.52
CA THR A 227 -26.55 -8.34 -13.84
C THR A 227 -25.75 -9.56 -14.25
N SER A 228 -25.57 -9.76 -15.56
CA SER A 228 -24.66 -10.77 -16.10
C SER A 228 -23.23 -10.23 -16.28
N ARG A 229 -23.01 -8.93 -16.05
CA ARG A 229 -21.67 -8.34 -16.07
C ARG A 229 -20.90 -8.79 -14.84
N LYS A 230 -19.70 -9.32 -15.03
CA LYS A 230 -18.80 -9.70 -13.95
C LYS A 230 -17.87 -8.53 -13.62
N LEU A 231 -17.40 -8.47 -12.37
CA LEU A 231 -16.28 -7.61 -11.99
C LEU A 231 -14.98 -8.31 -12.39
N GLU A 232 -14.02 -7.48 -12.78
CA GLU A 232 -12.64 -7.89 -12.90
C GLU A 232 -12.07 -8.21 -11.52
N SER A 233 -11.36 -9.33 -11.43
CA SER A 233 -10.52 -9.64 -10.29
C SER A 233 -9.09 -9.18 -10.53
N ILE A 234 -8.42 -8.76 -9.46
CA ILE A 234 -6.97 -8.48 -9.40
C ILE A 234 -6.36 -9.29 -8.26
N GLY A 235 -6.62 -10.61 -8.27
CA GLY A 235 -6.15 -11.54 -7.24
C GLY A 235 -4.74 -12.07 -7.50
N ASP A 236 -4.02 -11.52 -8.48
CA ASP A 236 -2.58 -11.68 -8.70
C ASP A 236 -1.74 -10.87 -7.68
N ARG A 237 -2.39 -10.05 -6.86
CA ARG A 237 -1.73 -9.18 -5.87
C ARG A 237 -2.47 -9.15 -4.53
N LEU A 238 -1.78 -8.66 -3.51
CA LEU A 238 -2.40 -8.40 -2.21
C LEU A 238 -3.38 -7.21 -2.31
N LEU A 239 -4.45 -7.27 -1.52
CA LEU A 239 -5.44 -6.21 -1.42
C LEU A 239 -5.11 -5.26 -0.26
N TYR A 240 -5.16 -3.97 -0.57
CA TYR A 240 -4.76 -2.91 0.35
C TYR A 240 -5.66 -2.87 1.59
N ARG A 241 -5.14 -2.85 2.81
CA ARG A 241 -3.76 -2.49 3.26
C ARG A 241 -3.07 -3.59 4.09
N LEU A 242 -1.75 -3.45 4.26
CA LEU A 242 -0.96 -4.23 5.23
C LEU A 242 -1.06 -3.57 6.62
N ALA A 243 -1.96 -4.04 7.47
CA ALA A 243 -2.15 -3.47 8.80
C ALA A 243 -1.05 -3.96 9.77
N TYR A 244 -0.44 -3.06 10.53
CA TYR A 244 0.60 -3.40 11.51
C TYR A 244 0.21 -3.04 12.95
N ARG A 245 0.57 -3.91 13.90
CA ARG A 245 0.45 -3.61 15.33
C ARG A 245 1.58 -4.24 16.15
N ASN A 246 2.15 -3.47 17.07
CA ASN A 246 3.01 -3.98 18.13
C ASN A 246 2.18 -4.28 19.39
N PHE A 247 2.39 -5.43 20.00
CA PHE A 247 1.75 -5.88 21.25
C PHE A 247 2.72 -5.88 22.45
N GLY A 248 4.00 -5.55 22.23
CA GLY A 248 5.05 -5.49 23.25
C GLY A 248 5.79 -6.80 23.48
N ASP A 249 5.16 -7.95 23.27
CA ASP A 249 5.81 -9.26 23.24
C ASP A 249 6.02 -9.78 21.80
N HIS A 250 5.16 -9.34 20.88
CA HIS A 250 5.23 -9.64 19.46
C HIS A 250 4.70 -8.49 18.61
N GLN A 251 5.05 -8.54 17.34
CA GLN A 251 4.50 -7.71 16.26
C GLN A 251 3.58 -8.55 15.40
N ALA A 252 2.54 -7.93 14.84
CA ALA A 252 1.64 -8.57 13.90
C ALA A 252 1.42 -7.73 12.64
N TRP A 253 1.36 -8.41 11.50
CA TRP A 253 0.97 -7.86 10.21
C TRP A 253 -0.24 -8.61 9.67
N LEU A 254 -1.27 -7.88 9.23
CA LEU A 254 -2.48 -8.45 8.63
C LEU A 254 -2.60 -8.03 7.17
N VAL A 255 -2.90 -9.00 6.30
CA VAL A 255 -3.15 -8.73 4.88
C VAL A 255 -4.25 -9.62 4.33
N THR A 256 -4.84 -9.20 3.22
CA THR A 256 -5.88 -9.92 2.49
C THR A 256 -5.56 -10.03 1.00
N HIS A 257 -6.11 -11.03 0.32
CA HIS A 257 -6.08 -11.17 -1.14
C HIS A 257 -7.15 -12.15 -1.62
N ASP A 258 -7.41 -12.15 -2.94
CA ASP A 258 -8.46 -12.97 -3.53
C ASP A 258 -7.96 -14.33 -3.99
N VAL A 259 -8.68 -15.39 -3.59
CA VAL A 259 -8.35 -16.77 -3.94
C VAL A 259 -9.54 -17.48 -4.57
N THR A 260 -9.27 -18.44 -5.45
CA THR A 260 -10.30 -19.40 -5.88
C THR A 260 -10.44 -20.51 -4.85
N THR A 261 -11.67 -20.73 -4.38
CA THR A 261 -12.00 -21.85 -3.48
C THR A 261 -12.13 -23.17 -4.22
N ALA A 262 -12.13 -24.29 -3.50
CA ALA A 262 -12.33 -25.63 -4.08
C ALA A 262 -13.68 -25.78 -4.79
N THR A 263 -14.68 -24.98 -4.44
CA THR A 263 -16.01 -24.91 -5.08
C THR A 263 -16.07 -23.93 -6.25
N GLY A 264 -14.96 -23.28 -6.61
CA GLY A 264 -14.86 -22.34 -7.74
C GLY A 264 -15.32 -20.91 -7.44
N GLN A 265 -15.75 -20.62 -6.22
CA GLN A 265 -16.09 -19.24 -5.79
C GLN A 265 -14.81 -18.44 -5.53
N VAL A 266 -14.83 -17.14 -5.84
CA VAL A 266 -13.79 -16.20 -5.37
C VAL A 266 -14.03 -15.90 -3.89
N GLY A 267 -12.99 -16.09 -3.09
CA GLY A 267 -12.96 -15.90 -1.65
C GLY A 267 -11.89 -14.91 -1.24
N GLU A 268 -12.08 -14.23 -0.12
CA GLU A 268 -11.05 -13.39 0.50
C GLU A 268 -10.24 -14.27 1.46
N ARG A 269 -8.95 -14.38 1.19
CA ARG A 269 -7.98 -15.02 2.08
C ARG A 269 -7.29 -13.94 2.90
N TRP A 270 -7.21 -14.16 4.20
CA TRP A 270 -6.46 -13.30 5.10
C TRP A 270 -5.35 -14.07 5.83
N TYR A 271 -4.29 -13.36 6.21
CA TYR A 271 -3.19 -13.88 7.00
C TYR A 271 -2.86 -12.91 8.13
N GLU A 272 -2.57 -13.46 9.31
CA GLU A 272 -1.84 -12.77 10.36
C GLU A 272 -0.42 -13.34 10.41
N PHE A 273 0.56 -12.51 10.12
CA PHE A 273 1.97 -12.81 10.33
C PHE A 273 2.42 -12.26 11.67
N ARG A 274 3.28 -12.99 12.38
CA ARG A 274 3.89 -12.54 13.63
C ARG A 274 5.39 -12.69 13.64
N ALA A 275 6.05 -11.78 14.35
CA ALA A 275 7.45 -11.87 14.72
C ALA A 275 7.61 -11.44 16.20
N PRO A 276 8.63 -11.91 16.92
CA PRO A 276 9.02 -11.31 18.21
C PRO A 276 9.22 -9.80 18.09
N GLU A 277 9.03 -9.05 19.19
CA GLU A 277 9.14 -7.59 19.17
C GLU A 277 10.44 -7.07 18.54
N ASN A 278 11.57 -7.75 18.75
CA ASN A 278 12.88 -7.33 18.25
C ASN A 278 13.29 -8.01 16.94
N SER A 279 12.34 -8.48 16.13
CA SER A 279 12.62 -9.23 14.90
C SER A 279 11.71 -8.83 13.75
N THR A 280 12.26 -8.86 12.54
CA THR A 280 11.51 -8.78 11.27
C THR A 280 11.35 -10.15 10.60
N SER A 281 11.70 -11.25 11.29
CA SER A 281 11.48 -12.60 10.81
C SER A 281 10.04 -13.03 11.10
N ALA A 282 9.12 -12.65 10.21
CA ALA A 282 7.71 -12.93 10.36
C ALA A 282 7.33 -14.31 9.80
N ALA A 283 6.41 -15.00 10.49
CA ALA A 283 5.81 -16.25 10.03
C ALA A 283 4.30 -16.19 10.19
N VAL A 284 3.56 -17.00 9.42
CA VAL A 284 2.10 -17.11 9.57
C VAL A 284 1.76 -17.63 10.96
N PHE A 285 1.02 -16.84 11.72
CA PHE A 285 0.43 -17.25 12.99
C PHE A 285 -0.93 -17.90 12.77
N GLN A 286 -1.77 -17.27 11.95
CA GLN A 286 -3.07 -17.82 11.55
C GLN A 286 -3.51 -17.28 10.20
N SER A 287 -4.46 -17.97 9.58
CA SER A 287 -5.03 -17.58 8.30
C SER A 287 -6.43 -18.16 8.13
N GLY A 288 -7.20 -17.61 7.21
CA GLY A 288 -8.51 -18.15 6.87
C GLY A 288 -8.97 -17.67 5.50
N THR A 289 -9.91 -18.41 4.90
CA THR A 289 -10.64 -17.95 3.72
C THR A 289 -12.07 -17.73 4.10
N PHE A 290 -12.53 -16.50 3.93
CA PHE A 290 -13.94 -16.25 3.84
C PHE A 290 -14.33 -16.50 2.37
N ALA A 291 -15.25 -17.42 2.15
CA ALA A 291 -16.06 -17.56 0.95
C ALA A 291 -17.48 -17.75 1.48
N GLY A 292 -18.50 -17.14 0.87
CA GLY A 292 -19.88 -17.31 1.34
C GLY A 292 -20.29 -18.79 1.43
N PRO A 293 -21.52 -19.12 1.86
CA PRO A 293 -21.94 -20.51 1.96
C PRO A 293 -21.69 -21.29 0.65
N PRO A 294 -21.37 -22.60 0.70
CA PRO A 294 -21.12 -23.39 -0.50
C PRO A 294 -22.28 -23.29 -1.50
N GLY A 295 -21.95 -22.96 -2.76
CA GLY A 295 -22.96 -22.74 -3.81
C GLY A 295 -23.51 -21.32 -3.90
N ASP A 296 -23.10 -20.41 -3.00
CA ASP A 296 -23.33 -18.99 -3.15
C ASP A 296 -22.40 -18.40 -4.22
N THR A 297 -22.76 -18.59 -5.48
CA THR A 297 -22.04 -18.02 -6.62
C THR A 297 -22.40 -16.56 -6.86
N ASN A 298 -23.00 -15.84 -5.89
CA ASN A 298 -23.60 -14.53 -6.15
C ASN A 298 -22.89 -13.36 -5.48
N PHE A 299 -21.91 -13.57 -4.58
CA PHE A 299 -21.39 -12.45 -3.79
C PHE A 299 -19.89 -12.56 -3.44
N ARG A 300 -19.10 -11.62 -4.00
CA ARG A 300 -18.18 -10.73 -3.28
C ARG A 300 -18.16 -9.39 -4.01
#